data_AF-A0A7W6DGM7-F1
#
_entry.id   AF-A0A7W6DGM7-F1
#
_cell.length_a   1.000
_cell.length_b   1.000
_cell.length_c   1.000
_cell.angle_alpha   90.00
_cell.angle_beta   90.00
_cell.angle_gamma   90.00
#
_symmetry.space_group_name_H-M   'P 1'
#
loop_
_entity.id
_entity.type
_entity.pdbx_description
1 polymer ?
#
loop_
_entity_poly.entity_id
_entity_poly.type
_entity_poly.pdbx_seq_one_letter_code
_entity_poly.pdbx_strand_id
1 'polypeptide(L)'
;MSERILKMPRLGETMDEGKVVGWLIKPGDSFRRGDSIIEIETDKTIAEFPALGDGTLHEVLVSIGDTVEVGAALARIDIGAGPDWTAEEGAEAEPAAEAAVASTMEAGGWIETDLAMPRLGETMEEGRVAKWLKSPGESFVRGEAIIEIETDKTTAEFPALTEGRLVRILREDGEMVTVGDPIARIEVPADSIPHAEEAAVALQSGDAAPAVAQRSSGRGTTPVDSRVRATPLARRLSRRHGLDIATIGGTGRRGRIEKEDVLAAAGAAPASSTSAAPSDVHFAPLKRGRMAYLDTGAGSGNPVLLLHGFSGDRTTWAGVTSSLKRAGKRVIVPDLPGHGLTEIEAASSAELSHDLPAFLDTLGVDRIDVVAHSLGAVAALGLASAAPRRVAFLSLIAPAGLGAEIDGHFIRGMAGAKTAGEVAHLLRRLSVNGVDLSEAALAALTADLAKGRLVALAEAVAGPSGQRVDSLAALQKLPASLPVRVLFGLEDRIIPWKHVLSLPPRVAVHLLSRSGHMPQWDQTKDVVDILLA
;
A
#
# COMPACT_ATOMS: atom_id res chain seq x y z
N MET A 1 -39.26 -30.37 12.01
CA MET A 1 -38.10 -31.13 11.51
C MET A 1 -38.23 -31.13 10.01
N SER A 2 -37.39 -30.31 9.35
CA SER A 2 -37.38 -30.17 7.89
C SER A 2 -36.18 -30.96 7.39
N GLU A 3 -36.23 -32.27 7.57
CA GLU A 3 -35.15 -33.18 7.16
C GLU A 3 -35.07 -33.19 5.63
N ARG A 4 -33.88 -32.88 5.10
CA ARG A 4 -33.56 -32.80 3.68
C ARG A 4 -32.34 -33.63 3.35
N ILE A 5 -32.18 -33.98 2.08
CA ILE A 5 -31.07 -34.77 1.59
C ILE A 5 -30.05 -33.82 0.98
N LEU A 6 -28.85 -33.76 1.56
CA LEU A 6 -27.68 -33.18 0.94
C LEU A 6 -27.23 -34.09 -0.19
N LYS A 7 -27.17 -33.56 -1.41
CA LYS A 7 -26.75 -34.29 -2.62
C LYS A 7 -25.30 -33.97 -2.98
N MET A 8 -24.70 -34.83 -3.80
CA MET A 8 -23.35 -34.63 -4.35
C MET A 8 -23.31 -33.37 -5.23
N PRO A 9 -22.56 -32.33 -4.84
CA PRO A 9 -22.47 -31.10 -5.61
C PRO A 9 -21.60 -31.29 -6.85
N ARG A 10 -21.92 -30.56 -7.92
CA ARG A 10 -21.07 -30.46 -9.10
C ARG A 10 -19.97 -29.43 -8.88
N LEU A 11 -18.75 -29.89 -8.61
CA LEU A 11 -17.59 -29.03 -8.33
C LEU A 11 -16.75 -28.71 -9.58
N GLY A 12 -17.15 -29.20 -10.75
CA GLY A 12 -16.52 -28.88 -12.03
C GLY A 12 -17.45 -29.11 -13.23
N GLU A 13 -17.23 -28.34 -14.31
CA GLU A 13 -18.07 -28.41 -15.52
C GLU A 13 -18.01 -29.76 -16.23
N THR A 14 -16.99 -30.57 -15.99
CA THR A 14 -16.82 -31.92 -16.57
C THR A 14 -16.96 -33.05 -15.54
N MET A 15 -17.44 -32.76 -14.33
CA MET A 15 -17.55 -33.73 -13.24
C MET A 15 -18.88 -34.48 -13.32
N ASP A 16 -18.80 -35.80 -13.49
CA ASP A 16 -19.96 -36.72 -13.45
C ASP A 16 -20.05 -37.48 -12.10
N GLU A 17 -18.91 -37.72 -11.45
CA GLU A 17 -18.80 -38.38 -10.13
C GLU A 17 -17.68 -37.76 -9.29
N GLY A 18 -17.77 -37.92 -7.96
CA GLY A 18 -16.76 -37.45 -7.01
C GLY A 18 -16.55 -38.44 -5.88
N LYS A 19 -15.32 -38.55 -5.37
CA LYS A 19 -14.97 -39.47 -4.30
C LYS A 19 -14.93 -38.76 -2.95
N VAL A 20 -15.65 -39.25 -1.95
CA VAL A 20 -15.68 -38.62 -0.63
C VAL A 20 -14.37 -38.94 0.10
N VAL A 21 -13.56 -37.92 0.38
CA VAL A 21 -12.26 -38.08 1.07
C VAL A 21 -12.35 -37.82 2.57
N GLY A 22 -13.33 -37.04 3.01
CA GLY A 22 -13.51 -36.75 4.43
C GLY A 22 -14.81 -36.03 4.74
N TRP A 23 -15.37 -36.29 5.93
CA TRP A 23 -16.44 -35.47 6.51
C TRP A 23 -15.82 -34.56 7.58
N LEU A 24 -16.03 -33.26 7.43
CA LEU A 24 -15.46 -32.24 8.34
C LEU A 24 -16.38 -31.95 9.54
N ILE A 25 -17.62 -32.42 9.48
CA ILE A 25 -18.63 -32.36 10.54
C ILE A 25 -19.15 -33.76 10.86
N LYS A 26 -19.62 -33.98 12.10
CA LYS A 26 -20.16 -35.27 12.55
C LYS A 26 -21.68 -35.25 12.66
N PRO A 27 -22.37 -36.41 12.55
CA PRO A 27 -23.79 -36.51 12.87
C PRO A 27 -24.10 -35.93 14.26
N GLY A 28 -24.98 -34.93 14.30
CA GLY A 28 -25.35 -34.14 15.49
C GLY A 28 -24.79 -32.72 15.51
N ASP A 29 -23.79 -32.40 14.67
CA ASP A 29 -23.16 -31.08 14.63
C ASP A 29 -24.02 -30.07 13.84
N SER A 30 -24.14 -28.86 14.38
CA SER A 30 -24.72 -27.70 13.68
C SER A 30 -23.65 -26.95 12.89
N PHE A 31 -23.98 -26.53 11.68
CA PHE A 31 -23.10 -25.75 10.78
C PHE A 31 -23.81 -24.49 10.28
N ARG A 32 -23.04 -23.49 9.89
CA ARG A 32 -23.52 -22.22 9.31
C ARG A 32 -23.15 -22.12 7.84
N ARG A 33 -23.85 -21.24 7.11
CA ARG A 33 -23.50 -20.91 5.72
C ARG A 33 -22.02 -20.50 5.62
N GLY A 34 -21.29 -21.18 4.74
CA GLY A 34 -19.87 -20.97 4.50
C GLY A 34 -18.95 -21.93 5.25
N ASP A 35 -19.44 -22.70 6.22
CA ASP A 35 -18.63 -23.70 6.93
C ASP A 35 -18.38 -24.90 6.00
N SER A 36 -17.14 -25.37 5.90
CA SER A 36 -16.79 -26.59 5.14
C SER A 36 -17.37 -27.84 5.81
N ILE A 37 -18.14 -28.64 5.07
CA ILE A 37 -18.86 -29.80 5.62
C ILE A 37 -18.35 -31.15 5.11
N ILE A 38 -17.85 -31.22 3.87
CA ILE A 38 -17.35 -32.45 3.25
C ILE A 38 -16.19 -32.14 2.29
N GLU A 39 -15.21 -33.04 2.23
CA GLU A 39 -14.12 -33.02 1.25
C GLU A 39 -14.40 -34.05 0.15
N ILE A 40 -14.29 -33.61 -1.10
CA ILE A 40 -14.56 -34.41 -2.29
C ILE A 40 -13.33 -34.35 -3.21
N GLU A 41 -12.80 -35.52 -3.53
CA GLU A 41 -11.72 -35.75 -4.47
C GLU A 41 -12.34 -35.87 -5.87
N THR A 42 -11.94 -34.96 -6.75
CA THR A 42 -12.28 -34.97 -8.18
C THR A 42 -11.09 -35.45 -9.00
N ASP A 43 -11.27 -35.62 -10.31
CA ASP A 43 -10.23 -35.98 -11.27
C ASP A 43 -9.05 -35.00 -11.31
N LYS A 44 -9.26 -33.74 -10.88
CA LYS A 44 -8.27 -32.66 -10.95
C LYS A 44 -7.70 -32.30 -9.58
N THR A 45 -8.54 -32.23 -8.56
CA THR A 45 -8.15 -31.73 -7.22
C THR A 45 -9.06 -32.28 -6.11
N ILE A 46 -8.61 -32.20 -4.86
CA ILE A 46 -9.47 -32.33 -3.68
C ILE A 46 -10.08 -30.96 -3.37
N ALA A 47 -11.39 -30.91 -3.21
CA ALA A 47 -12.15 -29.69 -2.95
C ALA A 47 -13.01 -29.85 -1.70
N GLU A 48 -13.05 -28.81 -0.87
CA GLU A 48 -13.96 -28.71 0.27
C GLU A 48 -15.28 -28.09 -0.20
N PHE A 49 -16.40 -28.72 0.14
CA PHE A 49 -17.72 -28.17 -0.12
C PHE A 49 -18.24 -27.41 1.11
N PRO A 50 -18.48 -26.09 1.00
CA PRO A 50 -19.07 -25.30 2.07
C PRO A 50 -20.60 -25.42 2.11
N ALA A 51 -21.18 -25.37 3.29
CA ALA A 51 -22.64 -25.32 3.47
C ALA A 51 -23.23 -24.05 2.83
N LEU A 52 -24.29 -24.20 2.02
CA LEU A 52 -24.94 -23.08 1.34
C LEU A 52 -26.02 -22.40 2.22
N GLY A 53 -26.30 -22.97 3.38
CA GLY A 53 -27.20 -22.43 4.40
C GLY A 53 -26.94 -23.05 5.76
N ASP A 54 -27.65 -22.55 6.78
CA ASP A 54 -27.53 -23.04 8.15
C ASP A 54 -28.29 -24.36 8.31
N GLY A 55 -27.76 -25.27 9.15
CA GLY A 55 -28.42 -26.54 9.42
C GLY A 55 -27.70 -27.41 10.43
N THR A 56 -28.25 -28.61 10.65
CA THR A 56 -27.65 -29.65 11.50
C THR A 56 -27.52 -30.95 10.72
N LEU A 57 -26.36 -31.59 10.77
CA LEU A 57 -26.14 -32.89 10.14
C LEU A 57 -26.81 -33.98 10.98
N HIS A 58 -27.76 -34.72 10.42
CA HIS A 58 -28.46 -35.79 11.12
C HIS A 58 -27.78 -37.15 10.92
N GLU A 59 -27.52 -37.52 9.68
CA GLU A 59 -26.97 -38.84 9.34
C GLU A 59 -26.17 -38.75 8.04
N VAL A 60 -25.01 -39.41 8.01
CA VAL A 60 -24.20 -39.55 6.79
C VAL A 60 -24.60 -40.84 6.08
N LEU A 61 -24.88 -40.77 4.79
CA LEU A 61 -25.37 -41.89 3.99
C LEU A 61 -24.27 -42.59 3.16
N VAL A 62 -23.10 -41.97 3.03
CA VAL A 62 -21.96 -42.49 2.24
C VAL A 62 -20.68 -42.52 3.06
N SER A 63 -19.86 -43.56 2.88
CA SER A 63 -18.62 -43.75 3.63
C SER A 63 -17.45 -43.00 3.00
N ILE A 64 -16.45 -42.67 3.81
CA ILE A 64 -15.19 -42.11 3.31
C ILE A 64 -14.51 -43.15 2.41
N GLY A 65 -14.18 -42.74 1.19
CA GLY A 65 -13.61 -43.56 0.13
C GLY A 65 -14.60 -43.93 -0.98
N ASP A 66 -15.91 -43.70 -0.79
CA ASP A 66 -16.93 -44.01 -1.78
C ASP A 66 -16.95 -42.98 -2.92
N THR A 67 -17.04 -43.45 -4.16
CA THR A 67 -17.29 -42.63 -5.35
C THR A 67 -18.79 -42.53 -5.59
N VAL A 68 -19.29 -41.31 -5.72
CA VAL A 68 -20.73 -41.00 -5.74
C VAL A 68 -21.01 -40.06 -6.92
N GLU A 69 -22.03 -40.38 -7.72
CA GLU A 69 -22.45 -39.58 -8.88
C GLU A 69 -23.02 -38.22 -8.45
N VAL A 70 -22.83 -37.20 -9.29
CA VAL A 70 -23.42 -35.86 -9.07
C VAL A 70 -24.95 -35.98 -8.92
N GLY A 71 -25.47 -35.34 -7.88
CA GLY A 71 -26.90 -35.38 -7.53
C GLY A 71 -27.37 -36.58 -6.71
N ALA A 72 -26.52 -37.57 -6.44
CA ALA A 72 -26.83 -38.66 -5.54
C ALA A 72 -26.76 -38.24 -4.06
N ALA A 73 -27.47 -38.96 -3.19
CA ALA A 73 -27.63 -38.60 -1.77
C ALA A 73 -26.34 -38.84 -0.96
N LEU A 74 -25.83 -37.79 -0.30
CA LEU A 74 -24.66 -37.84 0.57
C LEU A 74 -25.00 -37.94 2.06
N ALA A 75 -25.97 -37.15 2.53
CA ALA A 75 -26.32 -37.07 3.95
C ALA A 75 -27.74 -36.54 4.17
N ARG A 76 -28.31 -36.78 5.35
CA ARG A 76 -29.53 -36.13 5.83
C ARG A 76 -29.20 -34.95 6.73
N ILE A 77 -29.79 -33.81 6.44
CA ILE A 77 -29.57 -32.55 7.16
C ILE A 77 -30.91 -31.92 7.56
N ASP A 78 -31.02 -31.29 8.73
CA ASP A 78 -32.18 -30.46 9.09
C ASP A 78 -31.82 -28.99 8.89
N ILE A 79 -32.51 -28.34 7.96
CA ILE A 79 -32.31 -26.92 7.62
C ILE A 79 -33.32 -26.00 8.31
N GLY A 80 -34.15 -26.54 9.22
CA GLY A 80 -35.13 -25.77 9.99
C GLY A 80 -36.18 -25.08 9.11
N ALA A 81 -36.44 -23.80 9.36
CA ALA A 81 -37.36 -22.96 8.58
C ALA A 81 -36.64 -22.13 7.49
N GLY A 82 -35.36 -22.41 7.23
CA GLY A 82 -34.55 -21.70 6.25
C GLY A 82 -34.89 -22.05 4.79
N PRO A 83 -34.43 -21.25 3.83
CA PRO A 83 -34.59 -21.54 2.41
C PRO A 83 -33.92 -22.87 2.04
N ASP A 84 -34.60 -23.69 1.23
CA ASP A 84 -34.10 -25.00 0.81
C ASP A 84 -33.00 -24.83 -0.25
N TRP A 85 -31.77 -24.89 0.20
CA TRP A 85 -30.57 -24.81 -0.63
C TRP A 85 -30.08 -26.20 -1.10
N THR A 86 -30.80 -27.26 -0.74
CA THR A 86 -30.39 -28.66 -0.99
C THR A 86 -31.02 -29.27 -2.25
N ALA A 87 -31.94 -28.55 -2.90
CA ALA A 87 -32.58 -28.98 -4.13
C ALA A 87 -31.74 -28.62 -5.37
N GLU A 88 -31.49 -29.61 -6.23
CA GLU A 88 -30.87 -29.41 -7.55
C GLU A 88 -31.93 -29.20 -8.62
N GLU A 89 -31.85 -28.09 -9.34
CA GLU A 89 -32.20 -27.97 -10.75
C GLU A 89 -31.16 -27.06 -11.42
N GLY A 90 -30.38 -27.61 -12.34
CA GLY A 90 -29.68 -26.86 -13.37
C GLY A 90 -30.35 -27.12 -14.71
N ALA A 91 -31.11 -26.16 -15.23
CA ALA A 91 -31.40 -25.90 -16.66
C ALA A 91 -32.42 -24.75 -16.79
N GLU A 92 -31.92 -23.60 -17.28
CA GLU A 92 -32.56 -22.47 -17.94
C GLU A 92 -34.09 -22.54 -18.29
N ALA A 93 -34.89 -21.55 -17.84
CA ALA A 93 -36.12 -21.07 -18.50
C ALA A 93 -36.64 -19.71 -17.97
N GLU A 94 -36.40 -18.66 -18.77
CA GLU A 94 -37.15 -17.41 -19.03
C GLU A 94 -37.68 -16.49 -17.89
N PRO A 95 -37.33 -15.18 -17.88
CA PRO A 95 -38.21 -14.12 -17.41
C PRO A 95 -39.15 -13.68 -18.54
N ALA A 96 -40.37 -14.20 -18.56
CA ALA A 96 -41.48 -13.60 -19.29
C ALA A 96 -42.08 -12.47 -18.44
N ALA A 97 -41.68 -11.23 -18.71
CA ALA A 97 -42.52 -10.03 -18.60
C ALA A 97 -41.70 -8.79 -19.00
N GLU A 98 -41.42 -8.65 -20.30
CA GLU A 98 -41.00 -7.39 -20.88
C GLU A 98 -42.10 -6.86 -21.80
N ALA A 99 -42.77 -5.80 -21.36
CA ALA A 99 -43.42 -4.85 -22.26
C ALA A 99 -43.41 -3.46 -21.62
N ALA A 100 -42.66 -2.56 -22.26
CA ALA A 100 -42.55 -1.13 -22.06
C ALA A 100 -41.69 -0.64 -20.88
N VAL A 101 -40.38 -0.59 -21.09
CA VAL A 101 -39.69 0.65 -21.50
C VAL A 101 -38.32 0.31 -22.11
N ALA A 102 -38.23 0.42 -23.44
CA ALA A 102 -36.99 0.26 -24.18
C ALA A 102 -36.06 1.47 -23.97
N SER A 103 -34.79 1.18 -23.60
CA SER A 103 -33.54 1.63 -24.24
C SER A 103 -32.40 1.86 -23.23
N THR A 104 -31.49 0.86 -23.08
CA THR A 104 -30.00 0.89 -23.24
C THR A 104 -29.32 -0.31 -22.54
N MET A 105 -28.29 -0.90 -23.17
CA MET A 105 -27.56 -2.16 -22.83
C MET A 105 -26.28 -1.98 -21.93
N GLU A 106 -25.71 -3.13 -21.47
CA GLU A 106 -24.31 -3.49 -21.04
C GLU A 106 -23.92 -3.50 -19.52
N ALA A 107 -23.01 -4.33 -18.93
CA ALA A 107 -22.03 -5.38 -19.36
C ALA A 107 -21.63 -6.30 -18.16
N GLY A 108 -21.17 -7.54 -18.44
CA GLY A 108 -20.26 -8.32 -17.59
C GLY A 108 -19.10 -8.82 -18.47
N GLY A 109 -18.03 -8.03 -18.59
CA GLY A 109 -17.07 -8.13 -19.68
C GLY A 109 -15.79 -8.88 -19.34
N TRP A 110 -15.31 -9.67 -20.30
CA TRP A 110 -13.89 -9.98 -20.43
C TRP A 110 -13.14 -8.72 -20.82
N ILE A 111 -11.95 -8.50 -20.27
CA ILE A 111 -11.16 -7.32 -20.59
C ILE A 111 -9.83 -7.74 -21.20
N GLU A 112 -9.44 -7.00 -22.23
CA GLU A 112 -8.15 -7.11 -22.87
C GLU A 112 -7.13 -6.30 -22.04
N THR A 113 -6.12 -6.96 -21.49
CA THR A 113 -5.07 -6.34 -20.68
C THR A 113 -3.68 -6.74 -21.16
N ASP A 114 -2.68 -5.92 -20.85
CA ASP A 114 -1.31 -6.19 -21.27
C ASP A 114 -0.60 -7.09 -20.23
N LEU A 115 -0.05 -8.21 -20.71
CA LEU A 115 0.85 -9.06 -19.93
C LEU A 115 2.24 -8.43 -19.94
N ALA A 116 2.72 -8.03 -18.76
CA ALA A 116 4.03 -7.41 -18.58
C ALA A 116 5.16 -8.43 -18.33
N MET A 117 6.40 -8.08 -18.68
CA MET A 117 7.60 -8.88 -18.42
C MET A 117 7.75 -9.11 -16.90
N PRO A 118 7.69 -10.37 -16.43
CA PRO A 118 7.76 -10.69 -15.01
C PRO A 118 9.18 -10.55 -14.46
N ARG A 119 9.29 -10.28 -13.15
CA ARG A 119 10.58 -10.18 -12.46
C ARG A 119 11.02 -11.55 -11.93
N LEU A 120 11.90 -12.21 -12.67
CA LEU A 120 12.51 -13.50 -12.28
C LEU A 120 13.81 -13.27 -11.50
N GLY A 121 13.68 -12.69 -10.29
CA GLY A 121 14.79 -12.53 -9.34
C GLY A 121 14.96 -11.10 -8.78
N GLU A 122 15.46 -11.02 -7.54
CA GLU A 122 15.58 -9.74 -6.80
C GLU A 122 16.51 -8.71 -7.47
N THR A 123 17.39 -9.13 -8.37
CA THR A 123 18.32 -8.22 -9.10
C THR A 123 18.01 -8.09 -10.60
N MET A 124 16.89 -8.64 -11.08
CA MET A 124 16.53 -8.62 -12.50
C MET A 124 15.85 -7.29 -12.88
N GLU A 125 16.46 -6.56 -13.82
CA GLU A 125 15.90 -5.32 -14.41
C GLU A 125 15.41 -5.53 -15.86
N GLU A 126 16.03 -6.44 -16.62
CA GLU A 126 15.68 -6.75 -18.01
C GLU A 126 15.72 -8.28 -18.19
N GLY A 127 14.82 -8.84 -19.01
CA GLY A 127 14.73 -10.26 -19.33
C GLY A 127 14.62 -10.49 -20.83
N ARG A 128 15.10 -11.63 -21.31
CA ARG A 128 14.96 -12.01 -22.71
C ARG A 128 13.78 -12.96 -22.86
N VAL A 129 12.88 -12.69 -23.80
CA VAL A 129 11.87 -13.68 -24.21
C VAL A 129 12.61 -14.82 -24.89
N ALA A 130 12.71 -15.99 -24.27
CA ALA A 130 13.43 -17.13 -24.84
C ALA A 130 12.55 -17.83 -25.88
N LYS A 131 11.30 -18.14 -25.51
CA LYS A 131 10.33 -18.79 -26.38
C LYS A 131 8.90 -18.66 -25.88
N TRP A 132 7.94 -18.36 -26.77
CA TRP A 132 6.52 -18.50 -26.46
C TRP A 132 6.05 -19.96 -26.47
N LEU A 133 5.34 -20.39 -25.43
CA LEU A 133 4.76 -21.74 -25.31
C LEU A 133 3.29 -21.78 -25.77
N LYS A 134 2.65 -20.61 -25.88
CA LYS A 134 1.28 -20.42 -26.36
C LYS A 134 1.23 -19.58 -27.62
N SER A 135 0.32 -19.90 -28.53
CA SER A 135 0.10 -19.13 -29.76
C SER A 135 -1.03 -18.10 -29.59
N PRO A 136 -1.01 -16.96 -30.32
CA PRO A 136 -2.14 -16.03 -30.35
C PRO A 136 -3.46 -16.74 -30.70
N GLY A 137 -4.49 -16.52 -29.89
CA GLY A 137 -5.79 -17.16 -29.95
C GLY A 137 -5.93 -18.40 -29.06
N GLU A 138 -4.88 -18.85 -28.38
CA GLU A 138 -4.91 -20.02 -27.50
C GLU A 138 -5.30 -19.64 -26.06
N SER A 139 -6.15 -20.46 -25.43
CA SER A 139 -6.53 -20.33 -24.03
C SER A 139 -5.51 -21.01 -23.11
N PHE A 140 -5.36 -20.46 -21.91
CA PHE A 140 -4.52 -21.00 -20.85
C PHE A 140 -5.27 -20.97 -19.53
N VAL A 141 -4.96 -21.91 -18.63
CA VAL A 141 -5.50 -21.96 -17.27
C VAL A 141 -4.44 -21.57 -16.26
N ARG A 142 -4.87 -21.13 -15.07
CA ARG A 142 -3.93 -20.76 -13.99
C ARG A 142 -2.97 -21.91 -13.68
N GLY A 143 -1.68 -21.60 -13.62
CA GLY A 143 -0.58 -22.54 -13.38
C GLY A 143 0.08 -23.09 -14.65
N GLU A 144 -0.53 -22.91 -15.83
CA GLU A 144 0.02 -23.40 -17.10
C GLU A 144 1.15 -22.50 -17.62
N ALA A 145 2.27 -23.07 -18.06
CA ALA A 145 3.40 -22.31 -18.61
C ALA A 145 3.04 -21.64 -19.95
N ILE A 146 3.16 -20.31 -20.01
CA ILE A 146 2.78 -19.51 -21.21
C ILE A 146 3.99 -18.97 -21.99
N ILE A 147 5.12 -18.74 -21.32
CA ILE A 147 6.35 -18.19 -21.92
C ILE A 147 7.59 -18.66 -21.15
N GLU A 148 8.69 -18.86 -21.87
CA GLU A 148 10.03 -19.12 -21.32
C GLU A 148 10.86 -17.83 -21.39
N ILE A 149 11.52 -17.47 -20.28
CA ILE A 149 12.28 -16.22 -20.14
C ILE A 149 13.70 -16.55 -19.71
N GLU A 150 14.67 -16.04 -20.46
CA GLU A 150 16.11 -16.16 -20.19
C GLU A 150 16.60 -14.92 -19.42
N THR A 151 17.27 -15.16 -18.29
CA THR A 151 17.89 -14.13 -17.45
C THR A 151 19.42 -14.23 -17.47
N ASP A 152 20.11 -13.32 -16.79
CA ASP A 152 21.58 -13.34 -16.65
C ASP A 152 22.12 -14.56 -15.89
N LYS A 153 21.25 -15.29 -15.18
CA LYS A 153 21.62 -16.42 -14.32
C LYS A 153 21.00 -17.75 -14.76
N THR A 154 19.75 -17.73 -15.23
CA THR A 154 18.98 -18.95 -15.56
C THR A 154 17.89 -18.67 -16.58
N THR A 155 17.44 -19.72 -17.28
CA THR A 155 16.19 -19.71 -18.05
C THR A 155 15.08 -20.33 -17.22
N ALA A 156 13.88 -19.74 -17.22
CA ALA A 156 12.75 -20.22 -16.44
C ALA A 156 11.42 -20.05 -17.19
N GLU A 157 10.49 -20.98 -16.95
CA GLU A 157 9.13 -20.95 -17.48
C GLU A 157 8.21 -20.12 -16.58
N PHE A 158 7.42 -19.25 -17.18
CA PHE A 158 6.46 -18.41 -16.49
C PHE A 158 5.05 -19.01 -16.58
N PRO A 159 4.45 -19.44 -15.44
CA PRO A 159 3.09 -19.95 -15.41
C PRO A 159 2.05 -18.81 -15.44
N ALA A 160 0.91 -19.05 -16.05
CA ALA A 160 -0.24 -18.16 -16.05
C ALA A 160 -0.77 -17.97 -14.61
N LEU A 161 -1.01 -16.72 -14.21
CA LEU A 161 -1.51 -16.41 -12.87
C LEU A 161 -3.04 -16.49 -12.75
N THR A 162 -3.73 -16.48 -13.89
CA THR A 162 -5.18 -16.60 -14.03
C THR A 162 -5.49 -17.39 -15.29
N GLU A 163 -6.72 -17.86 -15.43
CA GLU A 163 -7.23 -18.31 -16.72
C GLU A 163 -7.46 -17.13 -17.66
N GLY A 164 -7.26 -17.37 -18.95
CA GLY A 164 -7.42 -16.36 -19.97
C GLY A 164 -7.06 -16.85 -21.36
N ARG A 165 -6.99 -15.91 -22.29
CA ARG A 165 -6.64 -16.19 -23.69
C ARG A 165 -5.53 -15.27 -24.15
N LEU A 166 -4.53 -15.81 -24.83
CA LEU A 166 -3.47 -15.00 -25.44
C LEU A 166 -4.06 -14.33 -26.70
N VAL A 167 -4.19 -13.01 -26.71
CA VAL A 167 -4.79 -12.30 -27.86
C VAL A 167 -3.73 -12.04 -28.92
N ARG A 168 -2.57 -11.50 -28.53
CA ARG A 168 -1.45 -11.26 -29.44
C ARG A 168 -0.13 -11.12 -28.68
N ILE A 169 0.95 -11.50 -29.35
CA ILE A 169 2.32 -11.32 -28.86
C ILE A 169 2.80 -9.92 -29.29
N LEU A 170 3.40 -9.16 -28.37
CA LEU A 170 3.94 -7.82 -28.62
C LEU A 170 5.47 -7.81 -28.73
N ARG A 171 6.14 -8.86 -28.25
CA ARG A 171 7.59 -9.04 -28.24
C ARG A 171 7.94 -10.44 -28.71
N GLU A 172 8.76 -10.54 -29.74
CA GLU A 172 9.08 -11.82 -30.40
C GLU A 172 10.18 -12.59 -29.66
N ASP A 173 10.35 -13.87 -30.03
CA ASP A 173 11.40 -14.73 -29.48
C ASP A 173 12.79 -14.10 -29.69
N GLY A 174 13.56 -14.05 -28.61
CA GLY A 174 14.92 -13.51 -28.55
C GLY A 174 15.02 -12.01 -28.24
N GLU A 175 13.91 -11.30 -28.04
CA GLU A 175 13.89 -9.86 -27.73
C GLU A 175 14.18 -9.58 -26.24
N MET A 176 14.99 -8.55 -25.97
CA MET A 176 15.29 -8.07 -24.61
C MET A 176 14.23 -7.04 -24.18
N VAL A 177 13.56 -7.31 -23.06
CA VAL A 177 12.45 -6.49 -22.57
C VAL A 177 12.67 -6.13 -21.10
N THR A 178 12.42 -4.87 -20.74
CA THR A 178 12.52 -4.40 -19.34
C THR A 178 11.43 -5.04 -18.50
N VAL A 179 11.74 -5.39 -17.25
CA VAL A 179 10.72 -5.86 -16.30
C VAL A 179 9.62 -4.81 -16.15
N GLY A 180 8.37 -5.24 -16.29
CA GLY A 180 7.19 -4.38 -16.28
C GLY A 180 6.75 -3.84 -17.65
N ASP A 181 7.58 -3.95 -18.70
CA ASP A 181 7.15 -3.57 -20.05
C ASP A 181 6.21 -4.66 -20.65
N PRO A 182 5.21 -4.28 -21.46
CA PRO A 182 4.25 -5.22 -22.04
C PRO A 182 4.90 -6.14 -23.07
N ILE A 183 4.75 -7.45 -22.88
CA ILE A 183 5.29 -8.53 -23.74
C ILE A 183 4.22 -9.18 -24.61
N ALA A 184 2.97 -9.20 -24.15
CA ALA A 184 1.82 -9.69 -24.90
C ALA A 184 0.55 -9.03 -24.41
N ARG A 185 -0.54 -9.28 -25.13
CA ARG A 185 -1.87 -8.88 -24.73
C ARG A 185 -2.73 -10.11 -24.50
N ILE A 186 -3.39 -10.16 -23.35
CA ILE A 186 -4.19 -11.28 -22.89
C ILE A 186 -5.60 -10.81 -22.56
N GLU A 187 -6.58 -11.68 -22.77
CA GLU A 187 -7.96 -11.48 -22.38
C GLU A 187 -8.22 -12.30 -21.12
N VAL A 188 -8.62 -11.63 -20.05
CA VAL A 188 -8.86 -12.22 -18.73
C VAL A 188 -10.18 -11.68 -18.15
N PRO A 189 -10.80 -12.37 -17.19
CA PRO A 189 -11.99 -11.85 -16.52
C PRO A 189 -11.70 -10.50 -15.83
N ALA A 190 -12.66 -9.57 -15.84
CA ALA A 190 -12.48 -8.20 -15.33
C ALA A 190 -12.00 -8.12 -13.87
N ASP A 191 -12.30 -9.13 -13.06
CA ASP A 191 -11.92 -9.20 -11.65
C ASP A 191 -10.53 -9.84 -11.43
N SER A 192 -9.78 -10.16 -12.50
CA SER A 192 -8.58 -11.04 -12.45
C SER A 192 -7.34 -10.45 -13.12
N ILE A 193 -7.17 -9.12 -13.14
CA ILE A 193 -6.02 -8.46 -13.78
C ILE A 193 -4.72 -8.85 -13.06
N PRO A 194 -3.80 -9.58 -13.72
CA PRO A 194 -2.55 -9.97 -13.09
C PRO A 194 -1.65 -8.75 -12.88
N HIS A 195 -1.18 -8.55 -11.65
CA HIS A 195 -0.21 -7.49 -11.33
C HIS A 195 1.22 -8.06 -11.30
N ALA A 196 2.19 -7.27 -11.77
CA ALA A 196 3.59 -7.69 -11.91
C ALA A 196 4.27 -8.13 -10.58
N GLU A 197 3.72 -7.75 -9.42
CA GLU A 197 4.18 -8.22 -8.10
C GLU A 197 3.73 -9.66 -7.79
N GLU A 198 2.56 -10.07 -8.27
CA GLU A 198 1.99 -11.41 -8.03
C GLU A 198 2.73 -12.49 -8.85
N ALA A 199 3.25 -12.08 -10.01
CA ALA A 199 4.17 -12.85 -10.85
C ALA A 199 5.47 -13.24 -10.15
N ALA A 200 6.01 -12.36 -9.30
CA ALA A 200 7.26 -12.61 -8.58
C ALA A 200 7.09 -13.61 -7.43
N VAL A 201 5.89 -13.70 -6.85
CA VAL A 201 5.57 -14.60 -5.73
C VAL A 201 5.26 -16.02 -6.22
N ALA A 202 4.57 -16.16 -7.36
CA ALA A 202 4.18 -17.46 -7.91
C ALA A 202 5.38 -18.36 -8.27
N LEU A 203 6.50 -17.77 -8.71
CA LEU A 203 7.71 -18.50 -9.11
C LEU A 203 8.66 -18.83 -7.95
N GLN A 204 8.51 -18.18 -6.80
CA GLN A 204 9.26 -18.50 -5.59
C GLN A 204 8.65 -19.65 -4.78
N SER A 205 7.44 -20.06 -5.15
CA SER A 205 6.65 -21.07 -4.42
C SER A 205 6.78 -22.49 -5.01
N GLY A 206 7.58 -22.68 -6.05
CA GLY A 206 7.86 -23.99 -6.66
C GLY A 206 8.87 -24.79 -5.85
N ASP A 207 8.42 -25.91 -5.28
CA ASP A 207 9.23 -26.87 -4.52
C ASP A 207 10.36 -27.44 -5.40
N ALA A 208 11.61 -27.15 -5.04
CA ALA A 208 12.81 -27.59 -5.77
C ALA A 208 13.56 -28.67 -4.97
N ALA A 209 13.44 -29.92 -5.42
CA ALA A 209 14.31 -31.01 -5.00
C ALA A 209 15.71 -30.91 -5.68
N PRO A 210 16.81 -31.33 -5.02
CA PRO A 210 18.16 -30.92 -5.42
C PRO A 210 18.78 -31.82 -6.49
N ALA A 211 19.37 -31.22 -7.52
CA ALA A 211 20.28 -31.89 -8.45
C ALA A 211 21.69 -31.30 -8.37
N VAL A 212 22.67 -32.18 -8.18
CA VAL A 212 24.09 -31.94 -7.98
C VAL A 212 24.76 -31.44 -9.26
N ALA A 213 25.57 -30.37 -9.19
CA ALA A 213 26.44 -29.96 -10.30
C ALA A 213 27.88 -29.72 -9.85
N GLN A 214 28.80 -30.41 -10.53
CA GLN A 214 30.23 -30.46 -10.30
C GLN A 214 30.96 -29.17 -10.69
N ARG A 215 32.09 -28.93 -10.02
CA ARG A 215 33.08 -27.90 -10.35
C ARG A 215 33.87 -28.29 -11.61
N SER A 216 34.13 -27.32 -12.48
CA SER A 216 35.36 -27.30 -13.28
C SER A 216 35.88 -25.88 -13.49
N SER A 217 37.14 -25.69 -13.12
CA SER A 217 37.96 -24.50 -13.27
C SER A 217 38.49 -24.33 -14.69
N GLY A 218 38.55 -23.09 -15.19
CA GLY A 218 39.32 -22.73 -16.38
C GLY A 218 39.67 -21.25 -16.39
N ARG A 219 40.93 -20.91 -16.05
CA ARG A 219 41.53 -19.57 -16.22
C ARG A 219 42.09 -19.47 -17.64
N GLY A 220 41.83 -18.35 -18.31
CA GLY A 220 42.54 -17.93 -19.53
C GLY A 220 42.57 -16.41 -19.63
N THR A 221 43.76 -15.83 -19.70
CA THR A 221 44.06 -14.39 -19.77
C THR A 221 44.58 -14.00 -21.15
N THR A 222 44.12 -12.86 -21.70
CA THR A 222 44.82 -11.87 -22.58
C THR A 222 43.78 -10.92 -23.22
N PRO A 223 44.15 -9.78 -23.85
CA PRO A 223 44.92 -8.62 -23.39
C PRO A 223 44.06 -7.33 -23.34
N VAL A 224 44.66 -6.25 -22.82
CA VAL A 224 44.05 -4.96 -22.42
C VAL A 224 43.46 -4.19 -23.61
N ASP A 225 42.13 -4.07 -23.63
CA ASP A 225 41.42 -3.01 -24.35
C ASP A 225 41.19 -1.86 -23.36
N SER A 226 41.56 -0.63 -23.76
CA SER A 226 41.42 0.60 -22.96
C SER A 226 39.95 1.04 -22.87
N ARG A 227 39.06 0.11 -22.56
CA ARG A 227 37.69 0.39 -22.16
C ARG A 227 37.72 0.95 -20.75
N VAL A 228 37.45 2.24 -20.63
CA VAL A 228 37.14 2.93 -19.38
C VAL A 228 36.29 2.00 -18.51
N ARG A 229 36.80 1.55 -17.36
CA ARG A 229 36.10 0.59 -16.52
C ARG A 229 34.99 1.29 -15.77
N ALA A 230 33.76 1.05 -16.17
CA ALA A 230 32.57 1.62 -15.53
C ALA A 230 31.47 0.56 -15.43
N THR A 231 30.64 0.65 -14.39
CA THR A 231 29.43 -0.18 -14.30
C THR A 231 28.43 0.21 -15.40
N PRO A 232 27.57 -0.71 -15.87
CA PRO A 232 26.53 -0.39 -16.85
C PRO A 232 25.63 0.77 -16.40
N LEU A 233 25.34 0.86 -15.10
CA LEU A 233 24.58 1.94 -14.47
C LEU A 233 25.31 3.29 -14.56
N ALA A 234 26.61 3.33 -14.24
CA ALA A 234 27.44 4.53 -14.43
C ALA A 234 27.47 5.00 -15.89
N ARG A 235 27.54 4.08 -16.87
CA ARG A 235 27.46 4.41 -18.31
C ARG A 235 26.11 4.92 -18.77
N ARG A 236 25.02 4.43 -18.17
CA ARG A 236 23.66 4.90 -18.48
C ARG A 236 23.46 6.30 -17.89
N LEU A 237 23.90 6.52 -16.65
CA LEU A 237 23.84 7.82 -15.98
C LEU A 237 24.72 8.87 -16.65
N SER A 238 25.93 8.53 -17.10
CA SER A 238 26.82 9.50 -17.74
C SER A 238 26.21 9.99 -19.06
N ARG A 239 25.63 9.08 -19.85
CA ARG A 239 24.88 9.42 -21.07
C ARG A 239 23.64 10.26 -20.80
N ARG A 240 22.89 9.94 -19.74
CA ARG A 240 21.69 10.69 -19.34
C ARG A 240 22.02 12.11 -18.89
N HIS A 241 23.14 12.31 -18.21
CA HIS A 241 23.60 13.61 -17.74
C HIS A 241 24.52 14.35 -18.73
N GLY A 242 24.71 13.81 -19.94
CA GLY A 242 25.55 14.42 -20.97
C GLY A 242 27.04 14.49 -20.61
N LEU A 243 27.51 13.64 -19.70
CA LEU A 243 28.90 13.58 -19.26
C LEU A 243 29.71 12.56 -20.05
N ASP A 244 30.94 12.93 -20.41
CA ASP A 244 31.91 11.97 -20.92
C ASP A 244 32.41 11.10 -19.76
N ILE A 245 32.17 9.79 -19.86
CA ILE A 245 32.58 8.83 -18.84
C ILE A 245 34.09 8.69 -18.73
N ALA A 246 34.84 9.03 -19.79
CA ALA A 246 36.30 9.01 -19.77
C ALA A 246 36.89 10.11 -18.88
N THR A 247 36.12 11.16 -18.57
CA THR A 247 36.57 12.28 -17.73
C THR A 247 36.19 12.13 -16.25
N ILE A 248 35.52 11.02 -15.88
CA ILE A 248 35.06 10.76 -14.52
C ILE A 248 36.04 9.82 -13.82
N GLY A 249 36.58 10.23 -12.67
CA GLY A 249 37.45 9.39 -11.85
C GLY A 249 36.64 8.34 -11.08
N GLY A 250 36.96 7.05 -11.27
CA GLY A 250 36.22 5.96 -10.63
C GLY A 250 36.76 5.59 -9.25
N THR A 251 35.89 5.50 -8.24
CA THR A 251 36.25 5.15 -6.85
C THR A 251 36.11 3.65 -6.54
N GLY A 252 35.46 2.89 -7.42
CA GLY A 252 35.24 1.46 -7.30
C GLY A 252 36.50 0.59 -7.45
N ARG A 253 36.36 -0.71 -7.17
CA ARG A 253 37.49 -1.66 -7.16
C ARG A 253 38.30 -1.62 -8.47
N ARG A 254 39.60 -1.29 -8.34
CA ARG A 254 40.57 -1.12 -9.45
C ARG A 254 40.26 0.09 -10.35
N GLY A 255 39.77 1.19 -9.76
CA GLY A 255 39.49 2.45 -10.46
C GLY A 255 38.24 2.38 -11.34
N ARG A 256 37.26 1.56 -10.94
CA ARG A 256 36.01 1.38 -11.68
C ARG A 256 35.05 2.51 -11.35
N ILE A 257 34.45 3.12 -12.37
CA ILE A 257 33.45 4.19 -12.21
C ILE A 257 32.12 3.56 -11.80
N GLU A 258 31.60 3.98 -10.65
CA GLU A 258 30.36 3.52 -10.05
C GLU A 258 29.27 4.62 -10.09
N LYS A 259 28.08 4.33 -9.58
CA LYS A 259 26.91 5.23 -9.68
C LYS A 259 27.22 6.59 -9.04
N GLU A 260 27.83 6.55 -7.86
CA GLU A 260 28.15 7.72 -7.05
C GLU A 260 29.12 8.66 -7.79
N ASP A 261 30.10 8.11 -8.51
CA ASP A 261 31.11 8.88 -9.24
C ASP A 261 30.49 9.73 -10.37
N VAL A 262 29.49 9.17 -11.05
CA VAL A 262 28.81 9.84 -12.16
C VAL A 262 27.82 10.89 -11.67
N LEU A 263 27.12 10.62 -10.57
CA LEU A 263 26.24 11.59 -9.93
C LEU A 263 27.03 12.77 -9.36
N ALA A 264 28.16 12.50 -8.70
CA ALA A 264 29.08 13.53 -8.22
C ALA A 264 29.64 14.40 -9.36
N ALA A 265 29.99 13.79 -10.50
CA ALA A 265 30.45 14.51 -11.69
C ALA A 265 29.34 15.29 -12.42
N ALA A 266 28.07 14.88 -12.30
CA ALA A 266 26.93 15.53 -12.94
C ALA A 266 26.50 16.84 -12.30
N GLY A 267 27.13 17.25 -11.19
CA GLY A 267 26.63 18.36 -10.37
C GLY A 267 25.27 18.07 -9.74
N ALA A 268 24.70 16.88 -9.99
CA ALA A 268 23.65 16.30 -9.18
C ALA A 268 24.29 15.84 -7.89
N ALA A 269 24.54 16.81 -7.00
CA ALA A 269 24.42 16.52 -5.59
C ALA A 269 23.16 15.65 -5.47
N PRO A 270 23.24 14.42 -4.92
CA PRO A 270 22.02 13.72 -4.58
C PRO A 270 21.18 14.73 -3.81
N ALA A 271 19.89 14.81 -4.10
CA ALA A 271 18.94 15.23 -3.07
C ALA A 271 18.93 14.13 -2.00
N SER A 272 20.11 13.86 -1.43
CA SER A 272 20.34 13.52 -0.06
C SER A 272 19.49 14.52 0.69
N SER A 273 18.39 14.03 1.26
CA SER A 273 17.95 14.52 2.55
C SER A 273 19.15 14.35 3.48
N THR A 274 20.04 15.34 3.42
CA THR A 274 21.21 15.41 4.30
C THR A 274 20.59 15.51 5.66
N SER A 275 20.69 14.42 6.41
CA SER A 275 20.68 14.45 7.86
C SER A 275 21.86 15.32 8.28
N ALA A 276 21.66 16.63 8.23
CA ALA A 276 22.44 17.58 8.99
C ALA A 276 21.83 17.57 10.40
N ALA A 277 22.59 17.07 11.37
CA ALA A 277 22.35 17.43 12.76
C ALA A 277 22.44 18.98 12.89
N PRO A 278 21.67 19.58 13.80
CA PRO A 278 20.93 20.80 13.49
C PRO A 278 21.72 22.07 13.81
N SER A 279 22.06 22.86 12.79
CA SER A 279 22.44 24.27 13.02
C SER A 279 21.24 25.18 13.29
N ASP A 280 20.02 24.73 12.93
CA ASP A 280 18.84 25.60 12.82
C ASP A 280 17.64 25.16 13.71
N VAL A 281 17.85 24.20 14.63
CA VAL A 281 16.80 23.79 15.57
C VAL A 281 16.83 24.66 16.81
N HIS A 282 15.70 25.29 17.10
CA HIS A 282 15.48 26.11 18.26
C HIS A 282 14.70 25.35 19.33
N PHE A 283 14.82 25.80 20.58
CA PHE A 283 14.08 25.26 21.71
C PHE A 283 13.34 26.37 22.43
N ALA A 284 12.01 26.32 22.43
CA ALA A 284 11.17 27.24 23.17
C ALA A 284 10.98 26.72 24.61
N PRO A 285 11.36 27.48 25.65
CA PRO A 285 11.12 27.11 27.03
C PRO A 285 9.64 27.30 27.38
N LEU A 286 8.98 26.22 27.82
CA LEU A 286 7.59 26.21 28.25
C LEU A 286 7.48 25.64 29.67
N LYS A 287 6.31 25.76 30.29
CA LYS A 287 6.12 25.32 31.69
C LYS A 287 6.40 23.83 31.91
N ARG A 288 6.08 23.00 30.91
CA ARG A 288 6.20 21.53 30.97
C ARG A 288 7.54 21.00 30.45
N GLY A 289 8.41 21.86 29.92
CA GLY A 289 9.66 21.46 29.27
C GLY A 289 9.96 22.31 28.04
N ARG A 290 10.90 21.86 27.21
CA ARG A 290 11.26 22.57 25.97
C ARG A 290 10.61 21.95 24.75
N MET A 291 10.05 22.79 23.89
CA MET A 291 9.53 22.38 22.58
C MET A 291 10.57 22.71 21.50
N ALA A 292 11.00 21.69 20.75
CA ALA A 292 11.91 21.85 19.63
C ALA A 292 11.15 22.34 18.40
N TYR A 293 11.75 23.22 17.60
CA TYR A 293 11.14 23.72 16.37
C TYR A 293 12.16 24.23 15.36
N LEU A 294 11.72 24.32 14.10
CA LEU A 294 12.35 25.12 13.06
C LEU A 294 11.58 26.42 12.86
N ASP A 295 12.30 27.50 12.56
CA ASP A 295 11.70 28.78 12.14
C ASP A 295 12.51 29.37 10.99
N THR A 296 11.85 29.65 9.87
CA THR A 296 12.53 30.20 8.69
C THR A 296 12.83 31.68 8.82
N GLY A 297 12.40 32.35 9.89
CA GLY A 297 12.59 33.77 10.13
C GLY A 297 11.59 34.64 9.38
N ALA A 298 12.00 35.84 8.96
CA ALA A 298 11.09 36.83 8.38
C ALA A 298 10.30 36.33 7.16
N GLY A 299 9.06 36.81 7.02
CA GLY A 299 8.17 36.52 5.91
C GLY A 299 7.01 37.51 5.86
N SER A 300 6.21 37.41 4.81
CA SER A 300 5.06 38.29 4.55
C SER A 300 3.74 37.65 5.00
N GLY A 301 2.79 38.49 5.44
CA GLY A 301 1.49 38.04 5.93
C GLY A 301 1.55 37.28 7.25
N ASN A 302 0.56 36.43 7.51
CA ASN A 302 0.60 35.54 8.67
C ASN A 302 1.73 34.50 8.48
N PRO A 303 2.49 34.19 9.53
CA PRO A 303 3.32 32.99 9.56
C PRO A 303 2.48 31.72 9.34
N VAL A 304 3.14 30.64 8.93
CA VAL A 304 2.51 29.32 8.74
C VAL A 304 3.06 28.36 9.78
N LEU A 305 2.18 27.77 10.60
CA LEU A 305 2.50 26.69 11.53
C LEU A 305 2.29 25.34 10.82
N LEU A 306 3.32 24.51 10.76
CA LEU A 306 3.22 23.16 10.22
C LEU A 306 3.26 22.12 11.35
N LEU A 307 2.17 21.39 11.56
CA LEU A 307 2.02 20.39 12.61
C LEU A 307 2.02 18.98 12.00
N HIS A 308 3.03 18.18 12.32
CA HIS A 308 3.18 16.83 11.78
C HIS A 308 2.18 15.83 12.38
N GLY A 309 2.04 14.66 11.73
CA GLY A 309 1.23 13.54 12.19
C GLY A 309 1.93 12.63 13.21
N PHE A 310 1.25 11.54 13.58
CA PHE A 310 1.79 10.53 14.50
C PHE A 310 3.11 9.96 13.97
N SER A 311 4.10 9.77 14.85
CA SER A 311 5.47 9.29 14.51
C SER A 311 6.28 10.16 13.55
N GLY A 312 5.76 11.33 13.18
CA GLY A 312 6.49 12.36 12.45
C GLY A 312 7.27 13.29 13.37
N ASP A 313 8.04 14.18 12.77
CA ASP A 313 8.68 15.32 13.41
C ASP A 313 8.79 16.50 12.41
N ARG A 314 9.47 17.57 12.78
CA ARG A 314 9.71 18.75 11.92
C ARG A 314 10.34 18.45 10.56
N THR A 315 11.09 17.35 10.42
CA THR A 315 11.75 16.98 9.16
C THR A 315 10.76 16.50 8.11
N THR A 316 9.59 16.03 8.52
CA THR A 316 8.50 15.58 7.61
C THR A 316 8.00 16.70 6.69
N TRP A 317 8.25 17.96 7.04
CA TRP A 317 7.80 19.13 6.29
C TRP A 317 8.86 19.75 5.38
N ALA A 318 10.07 19.17 5.25
CA ALA A 318 11.21 19.81 4.59
C ALA A 318 10.88 20.39 3.18
N GLY A 319 10.18 19.62 2.34
CA GLY A 319 9.77 20.04 0.99
C GLY A 319 8.76 21.19 0.99
N VAL A 320 7.75 21.12 1.88
CA VAL A 320 6.73 22.17 2.04
C VAL A 320 7.34 23.44 2.62
N THR A 321 8.14 23.33 3.68
CA THR A 321 8.86 24.45 4.31
C THR A 321 9.72 25.20 3.29
N SER A 322 10.49 24.46 2.48
CA SER A 322 11.32 25.06 1.44
C SER A 322 10.49 25.82 0.40
N SER A 323 9.34 25.27 0.02
CA SER A 323 8.47 25.86 -1.00
C SER A 323 7.71 27.09 -0.50
N LEU A 324 7.17 27.04 0.72
CA LEU A 324 6.52 28.19 1.37
C LEU A 324 7.52 29.31 1.67
N LYS A 325 8.74 28.98 2.08
CA LYS A 325 9.82 29.97 2.26
C LYS A 325 10.15 30.68 0.95
N ARG A 326 10.25 29.95 -0.17
CA ARG A 326 10.44 30.55 -1.51
C ARG A 326 9.26 31.44 -1.93
N ALA A 327 8.04 31.12 -1.48
CA ALA A 327 6.87 31.96 -1.64
C ALA A 327 6.82 33.16 -0.66
N GLY A 328 7.89 33.40 0.12
CA GLY A 328 8.02 34.54 1.01
C GLY A 328 7.24 34.43 2.33
N LYS A 329 6.87 33.21 2.74
CA LYS A 329 6.21 32.96 4.03
C LYS A 329 7.22 32.68 5.14
N ARG A 330 6.92 33.15 6.36
CA ARG A 330 7.56 32.66 7.59
C ARG A 330 6.93 31.31 7.92
N VAL A 331 7.74 30.28 8.13
CA VAL A 331 7.27 28.92 8.42
C VAL A 331 7.85 28.48 9.76
N ILE A 332 6.97 28.02 10.65
CA ILE A 332 7.29 27.55 11.99
C ILE A 332 6.88 26.08 12.07
N VAL A 333 7.80 25.21 12.44
CA VAL A 333 7.60 23.75 12.41
C VAL A 333 8.05 23.14 13.74
N PRO A 334 7.16 23.06 14.75
CA PRO A 334 7.48 22.41 16.01
C PRO A 334 7.43 20.88 15.90
N ASP A 335 8.22 20.22 16.75
CA ASP A 335 7.99 18.82 17.11
C ASP A 335 6.89 18.80 18.20
N LEU A 336 5.79 18.11 17.94
CA LEU A 336 4.70 17.96 18.89
C LEU A 336 5.14 17.18 20.14
N PRO A 337 4.44 17.34 21.29
CA PRO A 337 4.75 16.57 22.48
C PRO A 337 4.88 15.06 22.22
N GLY A 338 5.90 14.44 22.82
CA GLY A 338 6.27 13.03 22.64
C GLY A 338 7.03 12.70 21.35
N HIS A 339 7.23 13.68 20.45
CA HIS A 339 7.88 13.46 19.16
C HIS A 339 9.20 14.22 19.04
N GLY A 340 10.06 13.75 18.13
CA GLY A 340 11.29 14.44 17.73
C GLY A 340 12.17 14.85 18.91
N LEU A 341 12.65 16.09 18.90
CA LEU A 341 13.53 16.63 19.94
C LEU A 341 12.78 17.36 21.08
N THR A 342 11.44 17.42 21.03
CA THR A 342 10.64 18.00 22.11
C THR A 342 10.72 17.14 23.36
N GLU A 343 11.00 17.78 24.50
CA GLU A 343 11.15 17.14 25.82
C GLU A 343 9.80 16.96 26.52
N ILE A 344 8.78 17.69 26.07
CA ILE A 344 7.43 17.60 26.61
C ILE A 344 6.79 16.31 26.10
N GLU A 345 6.26 15.50 26.99
CA GLU A 345 5.50 14.28 26.66
C GLU A 345 3.99 14.57 26.55
N ALA A 346 3.27 13.74 25.80
CA ALA A 346 1.81 13.72 25.81
C ALA A 346 1.28 12.30 26.05
N ALA A 347 0.55 12.11 27.14
CA ALA A 347 -0.11 10.84 27.44
C ALA A 347 -1.51 10.73 26.83
N SER A 348 -2.06 11.84 26.33
CA SER A 348 -3.37 11.92 25.70
C SER A 348 -3.33 12.83 24.48
N SER A 349 -4.27 12.61 23.55
CA SER A 349 -4.40 13.42 22.34
C SER A 349 -4.72 14.89 22.63
N ALA A 350 -5.41 15.18 23.73
CA ALA A 350 -5.73 16.55 24.17
C ALA A 350 -4.49 17.34 24.62
N GLU A 351 -3.45 16.67 25.11
CA GLU A 351 -2.22 17.33 25.55
C GLU A 351 -1.36 17.86 24.39
N LEU A 352 -1.59 17.40 23.16
CA LEU A 352 -0.83 17.81 21.98
C LEU A 352 -0.96 19.32 21.68
N SER A 353 -2.10 19.94 22.02
CA SER A 353 -2.33 21.37 21.78
C SER A 353 -2.07 22.25 22.99
N HIS A 354 -1.91 21.67 24.19
CA HIS A 354 -1.93 22.42 25.46
C HIS A 354 -0.88 23.54 25.49
N ASP A 355 0.33 23.24 25.02
CA ASP A 355 1.46 24.17 25.09
C ASP A 355 1.56 25.10 23.86
N LEU A 356 0.76 24.87 22.80
CA LEU A 356 0.85 25.63 21.54
C LEU A 356 0.56 27.15 21.70
N PRO A 357 -0.44 27.61 22.48
CA PRO A 357 -0.62 29.06 22.70
C PRO A 357 0.59 29.72 23.33
N ALA A 358 1.15 29.13 24.40
CA ALA A 358 2.33 29.65 25.09
C ALA A 358 3.60 29.58 24.21
N PHE A 359 3.69 28.55 23.36
CA PHE A 359 4.72 28.46 22.33
C PHE A 359 4.65 29.63 21.36
N LEU A 360 3.47 29.97 20.83
CA LEU A 360 3.32 31.12 19.94
C LEU A 360 3.62 32.46 20.65
N ASP A 361 3.27 32.58 21.93
CA ASP A 361 3.61 33.76 22.74
C ASP A 361 5.13 33.92 22.89
N THR A 362 5.85 32.82 23.11
CA THR A 362 7.33 32.81 23.18
C THR A 362 7.97 33.30 21.88
N LEU A 363 7.31 33.06 20.74
CA LEU A 363 7.77 33.50 19.41
C LEU A 363 7.25 34.88 19.00
N GLY A 364 6.43 35.52 19.83
CA GLY A 364 5.78 36.80 19.51
C GLY A 364 4.87 36.72 18.29
N VAL A 365 4.16 35.61 18.10
CA VAL A 365 3.28 35.41 16.93
C VAL A 365 1.81 35.55 17.31
N ASP A 366 1.23 36.71 17.03
CA ASP A 366 -0.16 37.01 17.38
C ASP A 366 -1.19 36.31 16.48
N ARG A 367 -0.88 36.11 15.20
CA ARG A 367 -1.81 35.51 14.25
C ARG A 367 -1.09 34.60 13.28
N ILE A 368 -1.67 33.44 12.97
CA ILE A 368 -0.98 32.36 12.25
C ILE A 368 -1.93 31.55 11.36
N ASP A 369 -1.45 31.13 10.19
CA ASP A 369 -2.11 30.13 9.36
C ASP A 369 -1.63 28.75 9.83
N VAL A 370 -2.53 27.78 10.04
CA VAL A 370 -2.17 26.45 10.55
C VAL A 370 -2.37 25.40 9.48
N VAL A 371 -1.34 24.61 9.22
CA VAL A 371 -1.39 23.42 8.37
C VAL A 371 -1.04 22.21 9.24
N ALA A 372 -1.90 21.20 9.23
CA ALA A 372 -1.73 20.07 10.12
C ALA A 372 -2.01 18.76 9.40
N HIS A 373 -1.13 17.79 9.58
CA HIS A 373 -1.23 16.47 8.98
C HIS A 373 -1.69 15.43 9.99
N SER A 374 -2.64 14.57 9.61
CA SER A 374 -3.03 13.38 10.40
C SER A 374 -3.37 13.72 11.85
N LEU A 375 -2.65 13.16 12.82
CA LEU A 375 -2.83 13.46 14.24
C LEU A 375 -2.57 14.94 14.60
N GLY A 376 -1.75 15.64 13.84
CA GLY A 376 -1.55 17.08 13.99
C GLY A 376 -2.86 17.87 13.87
N ALA A 377 -3.88 17.32 13.19
CA ALA A 377 -5.20 17.93 13.14
C ALA A 377 -5.84 18.08 14.52
N VAL A 378 -5.63 17.13 15.43
CA VAL A 378 -6.11 17.22 16.82
C VAL A 378 -5.45 18.39 17.54
N ALA A 379 -4.13 18.54 17.37
CA ALA A 379 -3.37 19.65 17.94
C ALA A 379 -3.83 21.01 17.37
N ALA A 380 -4.06 21.07 16.06
CA ALA A 380 -4.50 22.26 15.36
C ALA A 380 -5.92 22.70 15.78
N LEU A 381 -6.85 21.75 15.87
CA LEU A 381 -8.22 21.99 16.32
C LEU A 381 -8.27 22.39 17.80
N GLY A 382 -7.41 21.80 18.63
CA GLY A 382 -7.23 22.20 20.03
C GLY A 382 -6.73 23.65 20.15
N LEU A 383 -5.72 24.04 19.36
CA LEU A 383 -5.24 25.42 19.30
C LEU A 383 -6.34 26.38 18.81
N ALA A 384 -7.04 26.03 17.74
CA ALA A 384 -8.14 26.84 17.20
C ALA A 384 -9.32 26.98 18.19
N SER A 385 -9.57 25.97 19.02
CA SER A 385 -10.60 26.01 20.06
C SER A 385 -10.17 26.86 21.25
N ALA A 386 -8.91 26.74 21.70
CA ALA A 386 -8.38 27.47 22.83
C ALA A 386 -8.12 28.95 22.52
N ALA A 387 -7.71 29.26 21.28
CA ALA A 387 -7.31 30.58 20.86
C ALA A 387 -7.80 30.93 19.43
N PRO A 388 -9.12 30.95 19.17
CA PRO A 388 -9.69 31.07 17.82
C PRO A 388 -9.28 32.35 17.08
N ARG A 389 -8.99 33.44 17.80
CA ARG A 389 -8.55 34.71 17.20
C ARG A 389 -7.10 34.66 16.67
N ARG A 390 -6.29 33.72 17.17
CA ARG A 390 -4.90 33.51 16.75
C ARG A 390 -4.82 32.76 15.42
N VAL A 391 -5.78 31.89 15.13
CA VAL A 391 -5.79 31.09 13.90
C VAL A 391 -6.50 31.88 12.80
N ALA A 392 -5.78 32.22 11.73
CA ALA A 392 -6.34 32.93 10.59
C ALA A 392 -6.97 31.98 9.56
N PHE A 393 -6.36 30.82 9.37
CA PHE A 393 -6.78 29.81 8.42
C PHE A 393 -6.35 28.42 8.92
N LEU A 394 -7.18 27.40 8.69
CA LEU A 394 -6.87 26.02 9.06
C LEU A 394 -6.88 25.10 7.83
N SER A 395 -5.75 24.48 7.53
CA SER A 395 -5.61 23.47 6.47
C SER A 395 -5.29 22.12 7.11
N LEU A 396 -6.15 21.13 6.93
CA LEU A 396 -5.99 19.80 7.50
C LEU A 396 -5.67 18.80 6.38
N ILE A 397 -4.55 18.09 6.47
CA ILE A 397 -4.13 17.10 5.48
C ILE A 397 -4.32 15.70 6.09
N ALA A 398 -5.12 14.87 5.44
CA ALA A 398 -5.48 13.54 5.91
C ALA A 398 -5.82 13.46 7.42
N PRO A 399 -6.68 14.36 7.96
CA PRO A 399 -6.88 14.50 9.41
C PRO A 399 -7.40 13.24 10.11
N ALA A 400 -6.77 12.92 11.24
CA ALA A 400 -7.32 11.97 12.21
C ALA A 400 -8.57 12.55 12.88
N GLY A 401 -9.56 11.69 13.13
CA GLY A 401 -10.76 11.96 13.93
C GLY A 401 -11.96 12.48 13.15
N LEU A 402 -11.96 12.42 11.81
CA LEU A 402 -13.14 12.76 11.01
C LEU A 402 -14.18 11.62 10.93
N GLY A 403 -13.77 10.40 11.28
CA GLY A 403 -14.61 9.21 11.28
C GLY A 403 -13.99 8.13 12.17
N ALA A 404 -14.67 7.00 12.31
CA ALA A 404 -14.25 5.93 13.21
C ALA A 404 -13.06 5.13 12.67
N GLU A 405 -12.89 5.00 11.36
CA GLU A 405 -11.90 4.09 10.79
C GLU A 405 -10.48 4.67 10.81
N ILE A 406 -9.50 3.85 11.16
CA ILE A 406 -8.06 4.14 11.01
C ILE A 406 -7.34 2.81 10.98
N ASP A 407 -6.19 2.76 10.31
CA ASP A 407 -5.28 1.64 10.47
C ASP A 407 -4.62 1.65 11.85
N GLY A 408 -5.29 1.01 12.82
CA GLY A 408 -4.77 0.85 14.17
C GLY A 408 -3.52 -0.04 14.24
N HIS A 409 -3.30 -0.94 13.28
CA HIS A 409 -2.08 -1.74 13.21
C HIS A 409 -0.88 -0.87 12.83
N PHE A 410 -1.05 0.05 11.88
CA PHE A 410 -0.03 1.04 11.54
C PHE A 410 0.32 1.93 12.75
N ILE A 411 -0.68 2.48 13.44
CA ILE A 411 -0.43 3.38 14.60
C ILE A 411 0.32 2.66 15.71
N ARG A 412 -0.17 1.48 16.14
CA ARG A 412 0.52 0.69 17.19
C ARG A 412 1.86 0.12 16.71
N GLY A 413 1.95 -0.26 15.44
CA GLY A 413 3.18 -0.74 14.80
C GLY A 413 4.27 0.32 14.83
N MET A 414 3.97 1.55 14.42
CA MET A 414 4.92 2.67 14.47
C MET A 414 5.31 2.99 15.92
N ALA A 415 4.37 2.96 16.85
CA ALA A 415 4.64 3.22 18.28
C ALA A 415 5.56 2.19 18.94
N GLY A 416 5.48 0.93 18.48
CA GLY A 416 6.17 -0.21 19.07
C GLY A 416 7.33 -0.76 18.25
N ALA A 417 7.64 -0.17 17.08
CA ALA A 417 8.68 -0.64 16.18
C ALA A 417 10.06 -0.59 16.87
N LYS A 418 10.84 -1.66 16.72
CA LYS A 418 12.17 -1.79 17.33
C LYS A 418 13.28 -1.88 16.31
N THR A 419 12.94 -2.16 15.05
CA THR A 419 13.91 -2.40 13.98
C THR A 419 13.66 -1.48 12.79
N ALA A 420 14.73 -1.16 12.07
CA ALA A 420 14.64 -0.34 10.86
C ALA A 420 13.80 -1.01 9.76
N GLY A 421 13.80 -2.34 9.70
CA GLY A 421 12.98 -3.10 8.75
C GLY A 421 11.47 -2.94 9.00
N GLU A 422 11.04 -3.01 10.27
CA GLU A 422 9.64 -2.77 10.65
C GLU A 422 9.22 -1.34 10.30
N VAL A 423 10.03 -0.35 10.67
CA VAL A 423 9.76 1.07 10.36
C VAL A 423 9.67 1.27 8.85
N ALA A 424 10.63 0.79 8.08
CA ALA A 424 10.63 0.90 6.62
C ALA A 424 9.41 0.22 5.99
N HIS A 425 9.00 -0.94 6.50
CA HIS A 425 7.80 -1.63 6.03
C HIS A 425 6.54 -0.79 6.25
N LEU A 426 6.38 -0.23 7.45
CA LEU A 426 5.22 0.59 7.78
C LEU A 426 5.20 1.91 6.99
N LEU A 427 6.36 2.56 6.81
CA LEU A 427 6.45 3.82 6.06
C LEU A 427 6.06 3.67 4.58
N ARG A 428 6.27 2.50 3.96
CA ARG A 428 5.80 2.25 2.57
C ARG A 428 4.28 2.37 2.42
N ARG A 429 3.52 2.33 3.52
CA ARG A 429 2.06 2.46 3.50
C ARG A 429 1.59 3.91 3.48
N LEU A 430 2.47 4.86 3.75
CA LEU A 430 2.14 6.28 3.88
C LEU A 430 2.01 7.01 2.54
N SER A 431 2.76 6.57 1.53
CA SER A 431 2.94 7.27 0.26
C SER A 431 2.80 6.30 -0.91
N VAL A 432 2.23 6.79 -2.02
CA VAL A 432 2.13 6.01 -3.27
C VAL A 432 3.44 5.98 -4.05
N ASN A 433 4.31 6.97 -3.86
CA ASN A 433 5.59 7.09 -4.55
C ASN A 433 6.74 6.38 -3.80
N GLY A 434 6.43 5.74 -2.67
CA GLY A 434 7.42 5.22 -1.74
C GLY A 434 8.05 6.31 -0.88
N VAL A 435 8.59 5.92 0.26
CA VAL A 435 9.29 6.82 1.19
C VAL A 435 10.78 6.56 1.07
N ASP A 436 11.51 7.48 0.43
CA ASP A 436 12.97 7.40 0.31
C ASP A 436 13.62 8.09 1.52
N LEU A 437 13.98 7.29 2.52
CA LEU A 437 14.77 7.73 3.66
C LEU A 437 16.17 7.15 3.56
N SER A 438 17.17 7.98 3.81
CA SER A 438 18.54 7.48 3.99
C SER A 438 18.60 6.49 5.15
N GLU A 439 19.54 5.53 5.09
CA GLU A 439 19.76 4.57 6.17
C GLU A 439 19.96 5.26 7.52
N ALA A 440 20.66 6.39 7.53
CA ALA A 440 20.87 7.21 8.72
C ALA A 440 19.57 7.82 9.26
N ALA A 441 18.69 8.33 8.39
CA ALA A 441 17.40 8.88 8.81
C ALA A 441 16.46 7.79 9.33
N LEU A 442 16.43 6.63 8.66
CA LEU A 442 15.65 5.47 9.10
C LEU A 442 16.15 4.94 10.45
N ALA A 443 17.47 4.85 10.64
CA ALA A 443 18.06 4.44 11.92
C ALA A 443 17.76 5.44 13.04
N ALA A 444 17.84 6.75 12.76
CA ALA A 444 17.49 7.80 13.72
C ALA A 444 16.01 7.73 14.14
N LEU A 445 15.10 7.59 13.17
CA LEU A 445 13.67 7.41 13.45
C LEU A 445 13.42 6.15 14.27
N THR A 446 14.03 5.02 13.89
CA THR A 446 13.92 3.76 14.64
C THR A 446 14.39 3.92 16.08
N ALA A 447 15.54 4.58 16.29
CA ALA A 447 16.09 4.82 17.61
C ALA A 447 15.19 5.74 18.46
N ASP A 448 14.49 6.71 17.85
CA ASP A 448 13.54 7.56 18.57
C ASP A 448 12.27 6.79 18.96
N LEU A 449 11.70 6.01 18.03
CA LEU A 449 10.52 5.18 18.28
C LEU A 449 10.80 4.11 19.36
N ALA A 450 11.99 3.52 19.36
CA ALA A 450 12.42 2.53 20.34
C ALA A 450 12.45 3.06 21.80
N LYS A 451 12.43 4.39 22.00
CA LYS A 451 12.27 5.01 23.34
C LYS A 451 10.87 4.80 23.92
N GLY A 452 9.89 4.40 23.11
CA GLY A 452 8.54 4.06 23.55
C GLY A 452 7.66 5.25 23.95
N ARG A 453 8.10 6.48 23.68
CA ARG A 453 7.38 7.72 24.06
C ARG A 453 5.98 7.82 23.47
N LEU A 454 5.78 7.21 22.29
CA LEU A 454 4.51 7.28 21.56
C LEU A 454 3.51 6.18 21.95
N VAL A 455 3.87 5.22 22.78
CA VAL A 455 3.01 4.06 23.10
C VAL A 455 1.71 4.49 23.77
N ALA A 456 1.77 5.35 24.80
CA ALA A 456 0.58 5.84 25.49
C ALA A 456 -0.32 6.66 24.54
N LEU A 457 0.31 7.50 23.71
CA LEU A 457 -0.40 8.32 22.73
C LEU A 457 -1.07 7.47 21.64
N ALA A 458 -0.42 6.40 21.16
CA ALA A 458 -0.98 5.48 20.19
C ALA A 458 -2.29 4.86 20.69
N GLU A 459 -2.30 4.40 21.94
CA GLU A 459 -3.50 3.85 22.59
C GLU A 459 -4.58 4.93 22.83
N ALA A 460 -4.19 6.18 23.04
CA ALA A 460 -5.12 7.30 23.16
C ALA A 460 -5.74 7.72 21.81
N VAL A 461 -5.08 7.40 20.68
CA VAL A 461 -5.51 7.81 19.33
C VAL A 461 -6.28 6.71 18.62
N ALA A 462 -5.86 5.45 18.73
CA ALA A 462 -6.45 4.32 18.04
C ALA A 462 -6.67 3.12 18.96
N GLY A 463 -7.93 2.72 19.16
CA GLY A 463 -8.33 1.54 19.91
C GLY A 463 -8.78 0.38 19.02
N PRO A 464 -9.34 -0.69 19.62
CA PRO A 464 -9.90 -1.83 18.88
C PRO A 464 -11.07 -1.45 17.96
N SER A 465 -11.85 -0.43 18.35
CA SER A 465 -13.00 0.07 17.59
C SER A 465 -12.66 1.20 16.62
N GLY A 466 -11.37 1.43 16.35
CA GLY A 466 -10.90 2.51 15.49
C GLY A 466 -10.45 3.76 16.26
N GLN A 467 -10.69 4.93 15.70
CA GLN A 467 -10.23 6.22 16.22
C GLN A 467 -10.90 6.55 17.57
N ARG A 468 -10.09 7.02 18.51
CA ARG A 468 -10.53 7.55 19.81
C ARG A 468 -10.53 9.08 19.87
N VAL A 469 -10.07 9.72 18.81
CA VAL A 469 -10.08 11.17 18.63
C VAL A 469 -11.29 11.59 17.81
N ASP A 470 -11.94 12.69 18.19
CA ASP A 470 -13.12 13.24 17.53
C ASP A 470 -12.85 14.66 17.04
N SER A 471 -12.13 14.74 15.92
CA SER A 471 -11.82 15.99 15.23
C SER A 471 -13.04 16.55 14.51
N LEU A 472 -14.01 15.71 14.11
CA LEU A 472 -15.25 16.17 13.49
C LEU A 472 -16.06 17.04 14.45
N ALA A 473 -16.28 16.57 15.69
CA ALA A 473 -17.00 17.33 16.69
C ALA A 473 -16.24 18.61 17.10
N ALA A 474 -14.90 18.54 17.19
CA ALA A 474 -14.08 19.72 17.45
C ALA A 474 -14.21 20.77 16.33
N LEU A 475 -14.13 20.33 15.07
CA LEU A 475 -14.29 21.19 13.90
C LEU A 475 -15.66 21.83 13.83
N GLN A 476 -16.72 21.08 14.15
CA GLN A 476 -18.10 21.59 14.13
C GLN A 476 -18.31 22.74 15.13
N LYS A 477 -17.60 22.72 16.28
CA LYS A 477 -17.65 23.76 17.32
C LYS A 477 -16.84 25.01 17.00
N LEU A 478 -15.97 24.98 15.98
CA LEU A 478 -15.19 26.16 15.60
C LEU A 478 -16.09 27.28 15.03
N PRO A 479 -15.70 28.55 15.21
CA PRO A 479 -16.42 29.68 14.64
C PRO A 479 -16.61 29.53 13.13
N ALA A 480 -17.82 29.79 12.63
CA ALA A 480 -18.11 29.69 11.19
C ALA A 480 -17.28 30.67 10.33
N SER A 481 -16.73 31.73 10.94
CA SER A 481 -15.86 32.70 10.28
C SER A 481 -14.42 32.23 10.11
N LEU A 482 -14.00 31.14 10.76
CA LEU A 482 -12.68 30.57 10.58
C LEU A 482 -12.68 29.72 9.30
N PRO A 483 -11.96 30.11 8.25
CA PRO A 483 -11.88 29.30 7.04
C PRO A 483 -11.12 28.00 7.32
N VAL A 484 -11.71 26.89 6.89
CA VAL A 484 -11.15 25.55 7.04
C VAL A 484 -11.16 24.85 5.68
N ARG A 485 -10.05 24.21 5.34
CA ARG A 485 -9.98 23.25 4.23
C ARG A 485 -9.39 21.92 4.66
N VAL A 486 -9.81 20.86 3.99
CA VAL A 486 -9.34 19.50 4.17
C VAL A 486 -8.77 18.99 2.86
N LEU A 487 -7.57 18.42 2.91
CA LEU A 487 -6.90 17.77 1.78
C LEU A 487 -6.79 16.28 2.09
N PHE A 488 -7.09 15.41 1.12
CA PHE A 488 -6.91 13.97 1.24
C PHE A 488 -6.33 13.38 -0.03
N GLY A 489 -5.46 12.39 0.11
CA GLY A 489 -5.09 11.51 -0.99
C GLY A 489 -6.17 10.44 -1.19
N LEU A 490 -6.51 10.16 -2.45
CA LEU A 490 -7.54 9.15 -2.76
C LEU A 490 -7.09 7.70 -2.50
N GLU A 491 -5.78 7.48 -2.34
CA GLU A 491 -5.16 6.18 -2.06
C GLU A 491 -4.65 6.09 -0.61
N ASP A 492 -5.20 6.90 0.30
CA ASP A 492 -4.85 6.85 1.72
C ASP A 492 -5.21 5.47 2.32
N ARG A 493 -4.18 4.75 2.76
CA ARG A 493 -4.28 3.41 3.36
C ARG A 493 -4.36 3.44 4.89
N ILE A 494 -4.25 4.62 5.50
CA ILE A 494 -4.24 4.81 6.95
C ILE A 494 -5.58 5.35 7.41
N ILE A 495 -6.13 6.35 6.73
CA ILE A 495 -7.43 6.95 7.06
C ILE A 495 -8.28 7.02 5.79
N PRO A 496 -9.51 6.46 5.78
CA PRO A 496 -10.38 6.56 4.62
C PRO A 496 -10.71 8.00 4.26
N TRP A 497 -10.36 8.42 3.04
CA TRP A 497 -10.68 9.76 2.54
C TRP A 497 -12.19 10.05 2.57
N LYS A 498 -13.04 9.02 2.48
CA LYS A 498 -14.50 9.13 2.53
C LYS A 498 -15.02 9.77 3.83
N HIS A 499 -14.21 9.86 4.88
CA HIS A 499 -14.55 10.61 6.08
C HIS A 499 -14.88 12.09 5.82
N VAL A 500 -14.40 12.66 4.71
CA VAL A 500 -14.75 14.03 4.30
C VAL A 500 -16.25 14.20 4.02
N LEU A 501 -16.99 13.13 3.71
CA LEU A 501 -18.42 13.19 3.41
C LEU A 501 -19.27 13.63 4.60
N SER A 502 -18.73 13.51 5.83
CA SER A 502 -19.38 13.96 7.06
C SER A 502 -19.07 15.42 7.41
N LEU A 503 -18.23 16.10 6.61
CA LEU A 503 -17.82 17.48 6.92
C LEU A 503 -18.96 18.48 6.70
N PRO A 504 -18.99 19.57 7.50
CA PRO A 504 -19.91 20.67 7.25
C PRO A 504 -19.70 21.29 5.86
N PRO A 505 -20.76 21.73 5.15
CA PRO A 505 -20.65 22.31 3.80
C PRO A 505 -19.75 23.55 3.68
N ARG A 506 -19.42 24.20 4.81
CA ARG A 506 -18.51 25.35 4.86
C ARG A 506 -17.04 24.98 4.70
N VAL A 507 -16.70 23.70 4.83
CA VAL A 507 -15.31 23.22 4.75
C VAL A 507 -14.98 22.93 3.29
N ALA A 508 -13.93 23.57 2.77
CA ALA A 508 -13.44 23.24 1.43
C ALA A 508 -12.75 21.88 1.45
N VAL A 509 -13.00 21.04 0.45
CA VAL A 509 -12.41 19.70 0.35
C VAL A 509 -11.63 19.60 -0.95
N HIS A 510 -10.37 19.17 -0.85
CA HIS A 510 -9.49 18.91 -1.98
C HIS A 510 -9.08 17.43 -1.96
N LEU A 511 -9.36 16.72 -3.04
CA LEU A 511 -9.02 15.31 -3.21
C LEU A 511 -7.92 15.20 -4.26
N LEU A 512 -6.80 14.58 -3.88
CA LEU A 512 -5.64 14.43 -4.73
C LEU A 512 -5.58 12.99 -5.26
N SER A 513 -5.70 12.82 -6.57
CA SER A 513 -5.49 11.54 -7.26
C SER A 513 -4.01 11.15 -7.21
N ARG A 514 -3.65 9.87 -7.05
CA ARG A 514 -2.24 9.44 -6.90
C ARG A 514 -1.56 10.04 -5.68
N SER A 515 -2.25 10.00 -4.55
CA SER A 515 -1.69 10.35 -3.26
C SER A 515 -2.27 9.46 -2.17
N GLY A 516 -1.42 9.05 -1.24
CA GLY A 516 -1.76 8.26 -0.06
C GLY A 516 -2.02 9.15 1.16
N HIS A 517 -1.53 8.70 2.31
CA HIS A 517 -1.67 9.41 3.59
C HIS A 517 -0.81 10.68 3.68
N MET A 518 0.19 10.82 2.80
CA MET A 518 1.12 11.95 2.79
C MET A 518 0.99 12.80 1.51
N PRO A 519 -0.13 13.50 1.26
CA PRO A 519 -0.24 14.44 0.13
C PRO A 519 0.89 15.44 0.01
N GLN A 520 1.40 15.91 1.15
CA GLN A 520 2.52 16.84 1.22
C GLN A 520 3.84 16.25 0.68
N TRP A 521 3.97 14.92 0.63
CA TRP A 521 5.09 14.21 0.02
C TRP A 521 4.80 13.81 -1.42
N ASP A 522 3.63 13.21 -1.64
CA ASP A 522 3.27 12.68 -2.96
C ASP A 522 3.13 13.77 -4.02
N GLN A 523 2.54 14.91 -3.62
CA GLN A 523 2.16 16.02 -4.49
C GLN A 523 2.48 17.35 -3.80
N THR A 524 3.73 17.51 -3.37
CA THR A 524 4.20 18.72 -2.64
C THR A 524 3.83 20.01 -3.36
N LYS A 525 3.97 20.06 -4.69
CA LYS A 525 3.63 21.25 -5.48
C LYS A 525 2.15 21.59 -5.37
N ASP A 526 1.26 20.63 -5.64
CA ASP A 526 -0.19 20.87 -5.61
C ASP A 526 -0.67 21.23 -4.22
N VAL A 527 -0.12 20.57 -3.19
CA VAL A 527 -0.39 20.94 -1.79
C VAL A 527 0.04 22.38 -1.52
N VAL A 528 1.25 22.79 -1.92
CA VAL A 528 1.72 24.17 -1.69
C VAL A 528 0.89 25.19 -2.46
N ASP A 529 0.51 24.90 -3.71
CA ASP A 529 -0.35 25.78 -4.50
C ASP A 529 -1.71 25.95 -3.83
N ILE A 530 -2.31 24.86 -3.33
CA ILE A 530 -3.53 24.93 -2.51
C ILE A 530 -3.26 25.77 -1.26
N LEU A 531 -2.15 25.56 -0.56
CA LEU A 531 -1.85 26.29 0.68
C LEU A 531 -1.73 27.81 0.49
N LEU A 532 -1.28 28.24 -0.68
CA LEU A 532 -1.08 29.66 -1.03
C LEU A 532 -2.30 30.32 -1.69
N ALA A 533 -3.26 29.53 -2.17
CA ALA A 533 -4.57 29.98 -2.62
C ALA A 533 -5.45 30.36 -1.43
#